data_AF-A0A238WSF0-F1
#
_entry.id   AF-A0A238WSF0-F1
#
_cell.length_a   1.000
_cell.length_b   1.000
_cell.length_c   1.000
_cell.angle_alpha   90.00
_cell.angle_beta   90.00
_cell.angle_gamma   90.00
#
_symmetry.space_group_name_H-M   'P 1'
#
loop_
_entity.id
_entity.type
_entity.pdbx_description
1 polymer ?
#
loop_
_entity_poly.entity_id
_entity_poly.type
_entity_poly.pdbx_seq_one_letter_code
_entity_poly.pdbx_strand_id
1 'polypeptide(L)'
;MVSTKPAHGGAQTTELTIDLIAEGIHRPGDPEHVEATITLDANRTLQVELETGEAYADWRVDARIVNRSLEATYAVRDGSGVDGDLPHWVTDALEIVGDRLEIDQR
;
A
#
# COMPACT_ATOMS: atom_id res chain seq x y z
N MET A 1 1.38 17.52 7.75
CA MET A 1 1.20 17.05 6.35
C MET A 1 1.96 18.00 5.43
N VAL A 2 3.10 17.57 4.91
CA VAL A 2 3.87 18.31 3.90
C VAL A 2 3.60 17.67 2.55
N SER A 3 2.73 18.26 1.74
CA SER A 3 2.58 17.83 0.33
C SER A 3 3.85 18.23 -0.43
N THR A 4 4.75 17.29 -0.64
CA THR A 4 5.87 17.48 -1.55
C THR A 4 5.42 17.20 -2.98
N LYS A 5 5.35 18.28 -3.76
CA LYS A 5 5.12 18.35 -5.22
C LYS A 5 5.80 17.22 -6.02
N PRO A 6 5.23 16.84 -7.19
CA PRO A 6 5.82 15.84 -8.06
C PRO A 6 7.13 16.37 -8.65
N ALA A 7 8.22 15.65 -8.39
CA ALA A 7 9.48 15.86 -9.08
C ALA A 7 9.36 15.30 -10.49
N HIS A 8 9.67 16.13 -11.47
CA HIS A 8 9.67 15.81 -12.89
C HIS A 8 10.64 14.66 -13.19
N GLY A 9 10.12 13.44 -13.37
CA GLY A 9 10.92 12.25 -13.71
C GLY A 9 10.27 10.90 -13.37
N GLY A 10 9.14 10.57 -14.00
CA GLY A 10 8.73 9.18 -14.23
C GLY A 10 8.05 8.40 -13.11
N ALA A 11 7.91 8.94 -11.90
CA ALA A 11 7.13 8.30 -10.83
C ALA A 11 5.74 8.95 -10.70
N GLN A 12 4.69 8.12 -10.65
CA GLN A 12 3.32 8.56 -10.38
C GLN A 12 2.95 8.19 -8.94
N THR A 13 2.54 9.17 -8.15
CA THR A 13 2.06 8.96 -6.78
C THR A 13 0.54 9.12 -6.72
N THR A 14 -0.13 8.26 -5.98
CA THR A 14 -1.57 8.26 -5.76
C THR A 14 -1.82 7.98 -4.28
N GLU A 15 -2.63 8.83 -3.64
CA GLU A 15 -3.01 8.69 -2.24
C GLU A 15 -4.45 8.18 -2.16
N LEU A 16 -4.70 7.22 -1.27
CA LEU A 16 -5.98 6.55 -1.08
C LEU A 16 -6.24 6.34 0.40
N THR A 17 -7.37 6.83 0.91
CA THR A 17 -7.84 6.44 2.25
C THR A 17 -8.69 5.16 2.13
N ILE A 18 -8.34 4.15 2.91
CA ILE A 18 -9.03 2.86 2.99
C ILE A 18 -9.72 2.77 4.35
N ASP A 19 -11.04 2.64 4.34
CA ASP A 19 -11.84 2.31 5.52
C ASP A 19 -11.99 0.79 5.57
N LEU A 20 -11.17 0.12 6.38
CA LEU A 20 -11.15 -1.34 6.44
C LEU A 20 -12.48 -1.90 6.92
N ILE A 21 -13.18 -1.17 7.79
CA ILE A 21 -14.48 -1.60 8.32
C ILE A 21 -15.55 -1.55 7.23
N ALA A 22 -15.58 -0.49 6.43
CA ALA A 22 -16.49 -0.36 5.29
C ALA A 22 -16.21 -1.41 4.21
N GLU A 23 -14.96 -1.82 4.04
CA GLU A 23 -14.54 -2.92 3.16
C GLU A 23 -14.83 -4.31 3.77
N GLY A 24 -15.38 -4.38 4.99
CA GLY A 24 -15.70 -5.63 5.69
C GLY A 24 -14.49 -6.33 6.32
N ILE A 25 -13.33 -5.67 6.33
CA ILE A 25 -12.09 -6.14 6.95
C ILE A 25 -12.07 -5.63 8.39
N HIS A 26 -12.66 -6.41 9.30
CA HIS A 26 -12.65 -6.12 10.73
C HIS A 26 -12.22 -7.37 11.50
N ARG A 27 -11.01 -7.34 12.07
CA ARG A 27 -10.54 -8.36 13.01
C ARG A 27 -9.97 -7.70 14.28
N PRO A 28 -10.02 -8.37 15.45
CA PRO A 28 -9.46 -7.83 16.67
C PRO A 28 -7.95 -7.53 16.51
N GLY A 29 -7.55 -6.27 16.70
CA GLY A 29 -6.17 -5.84 16.58
C GLY A 29 -5.77 -5.37 15.17
N ASP A 30 -6.71 -5.25 14.24
CA ASP A 30 -6.51 -4.60 12.95
C ASP A 30 -6.89 -3.10 13.04
N PRO A 31 -6.24 -2.22 12.27
CA PRO A 31 -6.65 -0.83 12.14
C PRO A 31 -8.04 -0.70 11.51
N GLU A 32 -8.76 0.35 11.85
CA GLU A 32 -10.07 0.66 11.24
C GLU A 32 -9.92 1.44 9.94
N HIS A 33 -8.89 2.30 9.87
CA HIS A 33 -8.59 3.15 8.73
C HIS A 33 -7.10 3.08 8.40
N VAL A 34 -6.79 3.13 7.11
CA VAL A 34 -5.43 3.14 6.58
C VAL A 34 -5.32 4.21 5.51
N GLU A 35 -4.28 5.04 5.59
CA GLU A 35 -3.89 5.93 4.51
C GLU A 35 -2.83 5.22 3.66
N ALA A 36 -3.19 4.93 2.41
CA ALA A 36 -2.32 4.27 1.46
C ALA A 36 -1.73 5.28 0.48
N THR A 37 -0.40 5.39 0.44
CA THR A 37 0.34 6.13 -0.57
C THR A 37 0.98 5.16 -1.54
N ILE A 38 0.51 5.16 -2.78
CA ILE A 38 1.01 4.32 -3.85
C ILE A 38 1.96 5.14 -4.70
N THR A 39 3.18 4.65 -4.90
CA THR A 39 4.14 5.22 -5.85
C THR A 39 4.50 4.18 -6.90
N LEU A 40 4.15 4.44 -8.15
CA LEU A 40 4.59 3.67 -9.31
C LEU A 40 5.84 4.31 -9.90
N ASP A 41 6.96 3.58 -9.87
CA ASP A 41 8.22 4.05 -10.43
C ASP A 41 8.37 3.71 -11.93
N ALA A 42 9.35 4.32 -12.59
CA ALA A 42 9.63 4.11 -14.02
C ALA A 42 9.97 2.66 -14.38
N ASN A 43 10.45 1.85 -13.43
CA ASN A 43 10.74 0.42 -13.60
C ASN A 43 9.50 -0.47 -13.40
N ARG A 44 8.30 0.11 -13.23
CA ARG A 44 7.04 -0.58 -12.93
C ARG A 44 7.03 -1.31 -11.59
N THR A 45 7.85 -0.85 -10.65
CA THR A 45 7.76 -1.24 -9.24
C THR A 45 6.73 -0.35 -8.57
N LEU A 46 5.87 -0.94 -7.76
CA LEU A 46 4.88 -0.25 -6.95
C LEU A 46 5.36 -0.25 -5.52
N GLN A 47 5.61 0.91 -4.96
CA GLN A 47 5.81 1.08 -3.53
C GLN A 47 4.46 1.49 -2.91
N VAL A 48 3.94 0.71 -1.97
CA VAL A 48 2.73 1.03 -1.23
C VAL A 48 3.11 1.31 0.22
N GLU A 49 2.87 2.53 0.67
CA GLU A 49 3.03 2.94 2.06
C GLU A 49 1.66 2.96 2.72
N LEU A 50 1.52 2.29 3.86
CA LEU A 50 0.29 2.16 4.62
C LEU A 50 0.52 2.78 5.99
N GLU A 51 -0.14 3.91 6.23
CA GLU A 51 -0.06 4.68 7.47
C GLU A 51 -1.37 4.48 8.25
N THR A 52 -1.25 4.25 9.56
CA THR A 52 -2.38 3.82 10.40
C THR A 52 -2.54 4.63 11.68
N GLY A 53 -1.73 5.68 11.82
CA GLY A 53 -1.67 6.55 13.00
C GLY A 53 -0.87 5.95 14.15
N GLU A 54 -0.91 6.57 15.33
CA GLU A 54 -0.03 6.24 16.47
C GLU A 54 -0.26 4.85 17.10
N ALA A 55 -1.39 4.19 16.80
CA ALA A 55 -1.80 2.95 17.44
C ALA A 55 -1.26 1.68 16.76
N TYR A 56 -0.83 1.77 15.52
CA TYR A 56 -0.40 0.64 14.69
C TYR A 56 0.90 1.00 13.96
N ALA A 57 1.66 -0.02 13.56
CA ALA A 57 2.92 0.22 12.86
C ALA A 57 2.66 0.62 11.41
N ASP A 58 3.44 1.57 10.90
CA ASP A 58 3.42 1.92 9.48
C ASP A 58 4.16 0.86 8.66
N TRP A 59 3.63 0.58 7.47
CA TRP A 59 4.17 -0.42 6.56
C TRP A 59 4.53 0.20 5.23
N ARG A 60 5.68 -0.18 4.69
CA ARG A 60 6.03 0.05 3.30
C ARG A 60 6.22 -1.29 2.63
N VAL A 61 5.48 -1.53 1.56
CA VAL A 61 5.52 -2.78 0.79
C VAL A 61 5.91 -2.45 -0.64
N ASP A 62 7.03 -3.02 -1.08
CA ASP A 62 7.41 -3.01 -2.48
C ASP A 62 6.73 -4.19 -3.17
N ALA A 63 5.93 -3.89 -4.16
CA ALA A 63 5.14 -4.83 -4.93
C ALA A 63 5.36 -4.61 -6.43
N ARG A 64 4.90 -5.58 -7.22
CA ARG A 64 4.87 -5.48 -8.68
C ARG A 64 3.57 -6.04 -9.22
N ILE A 65 3.14 -5.54 -10.37
CA ILE A 65 1.97 -6.11 -11.07
C ILE A 65 2.43 -7.33 -11.88
N VAL A 66 1.89 -8.50 -11.55
CA VAL A 66 2.05 -9.73 -12.31
C VAL A 66 0.69 -10.35 -12.57
N ASN A 67 0.38 -10.63 -13.83
CA ASN A 67 -0.91 -11.20 -14.25
C ASN A 67 -2.14 -10.43 -13.73
N ARG A 68 -2.05 -9.10 -13.64
CA ARG A 68 -3.09 -8.21 -13.07
C ARG A 68 -3.30 -8.35 -11.56
N SER A 69 -2.36 -8.94 -10.85
CA SER A 69 -2.36 -9.03 -9.39
C SER A 69 -1.12 -8.34 -8.84
N LEU A 70 -1.25 -7.74 -7.66
CA LEU A 70 -0.11 -7.21 -6.91
C LEU A 70 0.61 -8.36 -6.21
N GLU A 71 1.87 -8.57 -6.56
CA GLU A 71 2.77 -9.45 -5.83
C GLU A 71 3.69 -8.61 -4.94
N ALA A 72 3.55 -8.76 -3.63
CA ALA A 72 4.51 -8.21 -2.67
C ALA A 72 5.88 -8.89 -2.85
N THR A 73 6.94 -8.09 -2.88
CA THR A 73 8.32 -8.54 -3.09
C THR A 73 9.20 -8.27 -1.87
N TYR A 74 8.93 -7.18 -1.16
CA TYR A 74 9.64 -6.79 0.04
C TYR A 74 8.74 -5.94 0.93
N ALA A 75 8.93 -6.04 2.24
CA ALA A 75 8.16 -5.26 3.19
C ALA A 75 9.04 -4.72 4.32
N VAL A 76 8.69 -3.52 4.76
CA VAL A 76 9.33 -2.78 5.83
C VAL A 76 8.25 -2.37 6.81
N ARG A 77 8.46 -2.67 8.09
CA ARG A 77 7.61 -2.25 9.20
C ARG A 77 8.38 -1.27 10.06
N ASP A 78 7.87 -0.06 10.22
CA ASP A 78 8.50 1.01 11.03
C ASP A 78 10.00 1.21 10.69
N GLY A 79 10.33 1.20 9.39
CA GLY A 79 11.70 1.33 8.90
C GLY A 79 12.57 0.07 9.00
N SER A 80 12.07 -1.04 9.55
CA SER A 80 12.79 -2.32 9.62
C SER A 80 12.26 -3.32 8.59
N GLY A 81 13.15 -3.88 7.76
CA GLY A 81 12.80 -4.95 6.83
C GLY A 81 12.24 -6.16 7.58
N VAL A 82 11.15 -6.74 7.08
CA VAL A 82 10.56 -7.95 7.64
C VAL A 82 10.62 -9.08 6.64
N ASP A 83 11.20 -10.19 7.08
CA ASP A 83 11.16 -11.47 6.37
C ASP A 83 10.07 -12.34 7.01
N GLY A 84 8.93 -12.48 6.34
CA GLY A 84 7.82 -13.29 6.84
C GLY A 84 6.47 -12.89 6.24
N ASP A 85 5.42 -13.54 6.72
CA ASP A 85 4.04 -13.25 6.33
C ASP A 85 3.62 -11.84 6.78
N LEU A 86 2.95 -11.14 5.87
CA LEU A 86 2.32 -9.86 6.17
C LEU A 86 1.10 -10.07 7.07
N PRO A 87 0.81 -9.14 8.00
CA PRO A 87 -0.45 -9.19 8.73
C PRO A 87 -1.61 -9.08 7.75
N HIS A 88 -2.71 -9.77 8.04
CA HIS A 88 -3.78 -9.94 7.06
C HIS A 88 -4.34 -8.59 6.57
N TRP A 89 -4.49 -7.59 7.44
CA TRP A 89 -4.96 -6.27 7.05
C TRP A 89 -4.04 -5.57 6.02
N VAL A 90 -2.72 -5.82 6.05
CA VAL A 90 -1.79 -5.30 5.05
C VAL A 90 -2.03 -6.01 3.72
N THR A 91 -2.19 -7.34 3.73
CA THR A 91 -2.52 -8.10 2.52
C THR A 91 -3.86 -7.66 1.94
N ASP A 92 -4.90 -7.56 2.75
CA ASP A 92 -6.23 -7.11 2.36
C ASP A 92 -6.18 -5.67 1.80
N ALA A 93 -5.42 -4.75 2.42
CA ALA A 93 -5.21 -3.39 1.91
C ALA A 93 -4.49 -3.37 0.54
N LEU A 94 -3.50 -4.24 0.33
CA LEU A 94 -2.81 -4.36 -0.96
C LEU A 94 -3.75 -4.88 -2.05
N GLU A 95 -4.66 -5.81 -1.73
CA GLU A 95 -5.67 -6.27 -2.69
C GLU A 95 -6.61 -5.14 -3.12
N ILE A 96 -7.07 -4.34 -2.16
CA ILE A 96 -7.90 -3.15 -2.42
C ILE A 96 -7.15 -2.12 -3.28
N VAL A 97 -5.87 -1.88 -2.98
CA VAL A 97 -5.02 -1.00 -3.78
C VAL A 97 -4.90 -1.52 -5.21
N GLY A 98 -4.76 -2.84 -5.40
CA GLY A 98 -4.68 -3.46 -6.72
C GLY A 98 -5.97 -3.34 -7.52
N ASP A 99 -7.12 -3.50 -6.87
CA ASP A 99 -8.45 -3.33 -7.48
C ASP A 99 -8.69 -1.86 -7.88
N ARG A 100 -8.39 -0.91 -6.98
CA ARG A 100 -8.58 0.54 -7.19
C ARG A 100 -7.58 1.17 -8.15
N LEU A 101 -6.39 0.61 -8.26
CA LEU A 101 -5.45 1.00 -9.31
C LEU A 101 -5.95 0.61 -10.71
N GLU A 102 -7.12 -0.06 -10.81
CA GLU A 102 -7.81 -0.51 -12.03
C GLU A 102 -6.79 -0.62 -13.14
N ILE A 103 -5.93 -1.64 -13.09
CA ILE A 103 -4.74 -1.76 -13.96
C ILE A 103 -5.12 -1.34 -15.38
N ASP A 104 -4.87 -0.06 -15.68
CA ASP A 104 -5.46 0.64 -16.81
C ASP A 104 -4.61 0.24 -18.01
N GLN A 105 -4.99 -0.91 -18.57
CA GLN A 105 -4.44 -1.45 -19.80
C GLN A 105 -5.54 -1.49 -20.85
N ARG A 106 -6.15 -0.34 -21.16
CA ARG A 106 -6.80 -0.15 -22.46
C ARG A 106 -5.81 0.37 -23.49
#